data_AF-A0A926PJZ1-F1
#
_entry.id   AF-A0A926PJZ1-F1
#
_cell.length_a   1.000
_cell.length_b   1.000
_cell.length_c   1.000
_cell.angle_alpha   90.00
_cell.angle_beta   90.00
_cell.angle_gamma   90.00
#
_symmetry.space_group_name_H-M   'P 1'
#
loop_
_entity.id
_entity.type
_entity.pdbx_description
1 polymer ?
#
loop_
_entity_poly.entity_id
_entity_poly.type
_entity_poly.pdbx_seq_one_letter_code
_entity_poly.pdbx_strand_id
1 'polypeptide(L)'
;MKLWYLTITTPLITTLLFSGMRAIAQLPSTPVQTSPTSGCLFGYPDRTYQGERPITRNEFAAGLNACLQQVDQSIRCNRQEFATRAEFERLLQRQRELNEQLRQTSDRVDTLSNPPASSK
;
A
#
# COMPACT_ATOMS: atom_id res chain seq x y z
N MET A 1 -34.92 10.20 41.63
CA MET A 1 -34.94 9.04 40.70
C MET A 1 -34.08 9.18 39.44
N LYS A 2 -33.21 10.21 39.29
CA LYS A 2 -32.39 10.44 38.07
C LYS A 2 -30.89 10.10 38.21
N LEU A 3 -30.42 9.75 39.42
CA LEU A 3 -29.01 9.49 39.70
C LEU A 3 -28.56 8.05 39.35
N TRP A 4 -29.49 7.11 39.23
CA TRP A 4 -29.18 5.69 39.01
C TRP A 4 -28.93 5.32 37.53
N TYR A 5 -29.28 6.20 36.59
CA TYR A 5 -29.10 5.98 35.15
C TYR A 5 -27.66 6.22 34.71
N LEU A 6 -26.97 7.16 35.36
CA LEU A 6 -25.60 7.58 35.03
C LEU A 6 -24.55 6.52 35.37
N THR A 7 -24.81 5.64 36.34
CA THR A 7 -23.87 4.57 36.73
C THR A 7 -23.99 3.30 35.88
N ILE A 8 -25.08 3.16 35.11
CA ILE A 8 -25.34 1.99 34.27
C ILE A 8 -24.88 2.25 32.83
N THR A 9 -24.88 3.50 32.37
CA THR A 9 -24.43 3.86 31.02
C THR A 9 -22.91 3.99 30.90
N THR A 10 -22.21 4.26 32.01
CA THR A 10 -20.75 4.37 32.04
C THR A 10 -20.02 3.10 31.57
N PRO A 11 -20.35 1.87 32.02
CA PRO A 11 -19.63 0.68 31.56
C PRO A 11 -19.76 0.46 30.05
N LEU A 12 -20.96 0.68 29.49
CA LEU A 12 -21.24 0.53 28.05
C LEU A 12 -20.43 1.50 27.18
N ILE A 13 -20.29 2.75 27.63
CA ILE A 13 -19.52 3.76 26.88
C ILE A 13 -18.02 3.47 27.00
N THR A 14 -17.53 3.06 28.17
CA THR A 14 -16.12 2.69 28.34
C THR A 14 -15.72 1.43 27.56
N THR A 15 -16.58 0.42 27.45
CA THR A 15 -16.26 -0.80 26.70
C THR A 15 -16.25 -0.56 25.19
N LEU A 16 -17.14 0.29 24.67
CA LEU A 16 -17.13 0.69 23.25
C LEU A 16 -15.86 1.47 22.87
N LEU A 17 -15.37 2.36 23.73
CA LEU A 17 -14.14 3.11 23.49
C LEU A 17 -12.88 2.22 23.56
N PHE A 18 -12.87 1.20 24.42
CA PHE A 18 -11.70 0.31 24.57
C PHE A 18 -11.65 -0.82 23.53
N SER A 19 -12.80 -1.35 23.08
CA SER A 19 -12.84 -2.43 22.07
C SER A 19 -12.52 -1.96 20.65
N GLY A 20 -12.72 -0.68 20.33
CA GLY A 20 -12.49 -0.13 18.98
C GLY A 20 -11.01 -0.03 18.56
N MET A 21 -10.06 -0.09 19.50
CA MET A 21 -8.64 0.22 19.23
C MET A 21 -7.80 -0.97 18.73
N ARG A 22 -8.33 -2.20 18.70
CA ARG A 22 -7.53 -3.38 18.32
C ARG A 22 -7.38 -3.60 16.81
N ALA A 23 -8.04 -2.82 15.95
CA ALA A 23 -8.10 -3.09 14.51
C ALA A 23 -7.12 -2.29 13.62
N ILE A 24 -6.26 -1.43 14.18
CA ILE A 24 -5.34 -0.60 13.36
C ILE A 24 -3.96 -1.27 13.13
N ALA A 25 -3.74 -2.48 13.65
CA ALA A 25 -2.41 -3.12 13.62
C ALA A 25 -2.05 -3.84 12.31
N GLN A 26 -2.99 -4.01 11.37
CA GLN A 26 -2.76 -4.72 10.11
C GLN A 26 -3.08 -3.84 8.91
N LEU A 27 -2.42 -2.68 8.82
CA LEU A 27 -2.08 -2.19 7.50
C LEU A 27 -0.93 -3.06 6.98
N PRO A 28 -1.03 -3.67 5.78
CA PRO A 28 0.14 -4.22 5.12
C PRO A 28 1.10 -3.06 4.90
N SER A 29 2.10 -2.94 5.78
CA SER A 29 3.23 -2.05 5.59
C SER A 29 4.06 -2.63 4.45
N THR A 30 3.63 -2.38 3.22
CA THR A 30 4.59 -2.46 2.12
C THR A 30 5.68 -1.46 2.47
N PRO A 31 6.94 -1.89 2.64
CA PRO A 31 8.02 -0.94 2.65
C PRO A 31 7.95 -0.25 1.28
N VAL A 32 7.41 0.97 1.26
CA VAL A 32 7.62 1.88 0.14
C VAL A 32 9.12 2.08 0.13
N GLN A 33 9.81 1.33 -0.73
CA GLN A 33 11.18 1.60 -1.06
C GLN A 33 11.16 2.96 -1.75
N THR A 34 11.26 4.04 -0.97
CA THR A 34 11.78 5.31 -1.45
C THR A 34 13.23 5.02 -1.84
N SER A 35 13.39 4.42 -3.01
CA SER A 35 14.69 4.26 -3.65
C SER A 35 15.25 5.67 -3.78
N PRO A 36 16.34 6.03 -3.06
CA PRO A 36 16.96 7.32 -3.27
C PRO A 36 17.38 7.30 -4.72
N THR A 37 16.69 8.09 -5.55
CA THR A 37 16.80 8.06 -7.02
C THR A 37 18.14 8.65 -7.40
N SER A 38 19.17 7.89 -7.11
CA SER A 38 20.55 8.16 -7.40
C SER A 38 20.65 7.64 -8.83
N GLY A 39 20.34 8.51 -9.82
CA GLY A 39 20.28 8.13 -11.22
C GLY A 39 21.64 7.67 -11.75
N CYS A 40 21.68 6.83 -12.79
CA CYS A 40 22.93 6.24 -13.31
C CYS A 40 23.98 7.23 -13.82
N LEU A 41 23.65 8.52 -13.91
CA LEU A 41 24.59 9.59 -14.19
C LEU A 41 25.18 10.13 -12.87
N PHE A 42 26.12 9.38 -12.30
CA PHE A 42 27.03 9.90 -11.28
C PHE A 42 28.34 10.28 -11.97
N GLY A 43 29.01 11.32 -11.49
CA GLY A 43 30.23 11.88 -12.09
C GLY A 43 31.33 10.84 -12.39
N TYR A 44 32.39 10.81 -11.59
CA TYR A 44 33.46 9.83 -11.80
C TYR A 44 33.16 8.49 -11.08
N PRO A 45 33.77 7.37 -11.49
CA PRO A 45 33.55 6.04 -10.87
C PRO A 45 33.86 5.98 -9.37
N ASP A 46 34.74 6.87 -8.89
CA ASP A 46 35.09 7.05 -7.48
C ASP A 46 34.04 7.88 -6.70
N ARG A 47 32.92 8.23 -7.34
CA ARG A 47 31.83 9.09 -6.83
C ARG A 47 32.28 10.51 -6.48
N THR A 48 33.40 10.96 -7.04
CA THR A 48 33.84 12.34 -6.87
C THR A 48 33.29 13.25 -7.96
N TYR A 49 33.23 14.54 -7.64
CA TYR A 49 32.94 15.60 -8.60
C TYR A 49 34.20 16.44 -8.79
N GLN A 50 34.84 16.31 -9.95
CA GLN A 50 36.03 17.10 -10.29
C GLN A 50 35.62 18.38 -11.03
N GLY A 51 34.87 19.25 -10.34
CA GLY A 51 34.32 20.49 -10.92
C GLY A 51 35.36 21.50 -11.41
N GLU A 52 36.60 21.39 -10.92
CA GLU A 52 37.74 22.21 -11.34
C GLU A 52 38.28 21.85 -12.74
N ARG A 53 37.85 20.71 -13.30
CA ARG A 53 38.27 20.26 -14.64
C ARG A 53 37.08 20.26 -15.60
N PRO A 54 37.17 20.96 -16.75
CA PRO A 54 36.12 20.88 -17.76
C PRO A 54 36.03 19.46 -18.32
N ILE A 55 34.80 18.96 -18.48
CA ILE A 55 34.54 17.67 -19.12
C ILE A 55 34.63 17.80 -20.64
N THR A 56 35.25 16.83 -21.29
CA THR A 56 35.23 16.74 -22.76
C THR A 56 33.92 16.14 -23.26
N ARG A 57 33.56 16.43 -24.52
CA ARG A 57 32.40 15.80 -25.17
C ARG A 57 32.47 14.26 -25.14
N ASN A 58 33.67 13.69 -25.24
CA ASN A 58 33.88 12.24 -25.26
C ASN A 58 33.72 11.61 -23.87
N GLU A 59 34.19 12.27 -22.82
CA GLU A 59 33.98 11.82 -21.43
C GLU A 59 32.48 11.83 -21.09
N PHE A 60 31.77 12.88 -21.50
CA PHE A 60 30.31 12.92 -21.35
C PHE A 60 29.62 11.79 -22.11
N ALA A 61 30.01 11.54 -23.37
CA ALA A 61 29.43 10.45 -24.17
C ALA A 61 29.70 9.06 -23.55
N ALA A 62 30.90 8.84 -22.99
CA ALA A 62 31.25 7.61 -22.30
C ALA A 62 30.39 7.41 -21.04
N GLY A 63 30.22 8.46 -20.22
CA GLY A 63 29.36 8.41 -19.03
C GLY A 63 27.89 8.16 -19.36
N LEU A 64 27.37 8.82 -20.41
CA LEU A 64 26.01 8.60 -20.89
C LEU A 64 25.80 7.18 -21.42
N ASN A 65 26.74 6.65 -22.21
CA ASN A 65 26.67 5.29 -22.73
C ASN A 65 26.67 4.24 -21.60
N ALA A 66 27.48 4.44 -20.55
CA ALA A 66 27.48 3.57 -19.38
C ALA A 66 26.13 3.60 -18.65
N CYS A 67 25.55 4.79 -18.46
CA CYS A 67 24.23 4.95 -17.85
C CYS A 67 23.12 4.28 -18.68
N LEU A 68 23.14 4.41 -20.02
CA LEU A 68 22.19 3.71 -20.89
C LEU A 68 22.27 2.18 -20.78
N GLN A 69 23.48 1.62 -20.66
CA GLN A 69 23.66 0.18 -20.43
C GLN A 69 23.11 -0.26 -19.07
N GLN A 70 23.32 0.53 -18.03
CA GLN A 70 22.74 0.26 -16.71
C GLN A 70 21.22 0.32 -16.72
N VAL A 71 20.63 1.28 -17.44
CA VAL A 71 19.17 1.36 -17.63
C VAL A 71 18.62 0.15 -18.36
N ASP A 72 19.26 -0.29 -19.47
CA ASP A 72 18.84 -1.50 -20.18
C ASP A 72 18.87 -2.72 -19.26
N GLN A 73 19.91 -2.85 -18.44
CA GLN A 73 20.01 -3.92 -17.45
C GLN A 73 18.92 -3.82 -16.38
N SER A 74 18.68 -2.64 -15.81
CA SER A 74 17.63 -2.43 -14.80
C SER A 74 16.24 -2.74 -15.36
N ILE A 75 15.94 -2.36 -16.60
CA ILE A 75 14.67 -2.69 -17.26
C ILE A 75 14.53 -4.21 -17.44
N ARG A 76 15.59 -4.91 -17.82
CA ARG A 76 15.58 -6.38 -17.97
C ARG A 76 15.37 -7.08 -16.63
N CYS A 77 16.09 -6.66 -15.59
CA CYS A 77 15.98 -7.25 -14.25
C CYS A 77 14.60 -6.97 -13.62
N ASN A 78 14.12 -5.73 -13.69
CA ASN A 78 12.84 -5.34 -13.09
C ASN A 78 11.62 -5.82 -13.89
N ARG A 79 11.81 -6.41 -15.08
CA ARG A 79 10.68 -6.95 -15.88
C ARG A 79 9.88 -8.01 -15.11
N GLN A 80 10.51 -8.76 -14.21
CA GLN A 80 9.84 -9.76 -13.37
C GLN A 80 9.00 -9.14 -12.24
N GLU A 81 9.22 -7.86 -11.92
CA GLU A 81 8.48 -7.14 -10.88
C GLU A 81 7.27 -6.38 -11.43
N PHE A 82 7.11 -6.28 -12.75
CA PHE A 82 5.93 -5.64 -13.33
C PHE A 82 4.72 -6.57 -13.26
N ALA A 83 3.61 -6.03 -12.73
CA ALA A 83 2.34 -6.72 -12.72
C ALA A 83 1.92 -7.10 -14.15
N THR A 84 1.67 -8.38 -14.36
CA THR A 84 1.15 -8.92 -15.60
C THR A 84 -0.34 -8.59 -15.73
N ARG A 85 -0.83 -8.54 -16.97
CA ARG A 85 -2.27 -8.37 -17.25
C ARG A 85 -3.12 -9.44 -16.54
N ALA A 86 -2.64 -10.69 -16.53
CA ALA A 86 -3.30 -11.78 -15.85
C ALA A 86 -3.41 -11.56 -14.32
N GLU A 87 -2.39 -10.99 -13.68
CA GLU A 87 -2.44 -10.64 -12.25
C GLU A 87 -3.42 -9.50 -11.98
N PHE A 88 -3.46 -8.49 -12.86
CA PHE A 88 -4.44 -7.41 -12.76
C PHE A 88 -5.87 -7.94 -12.86
N GLU A 89 -6.14 -8.83 -13.82
CA GLU A 89 -7.45 -9.48 -13.97
C GLU A 89 -7.81 -10.33 -12.73
N ARG A 90 -6.86 -11.06 -12.15
CA ARG A 90 -7.06 -11.80 -10.88
C ARG A 90 -7.37 -10.87 -9.70
N LEU A 91 -6.72 -9.70 -9.63
CA LEU A 91 -7.01 -8.70 -8.60
C LEU A 91 -8.44 -8.16 -8.74
N LEU A 92 -8.86 -7.81 -9.95
CA LEU A 92 -10.23 -7.36 -10.22
C LEU A 92 -11.25 -8.43 -9.86
N GLN A 93 -10.97 -9.70 -10.17
CA GLN A 93 -11.85 -10.80 -9.80
C GLN A 93 -12.00 -10.94 -8.29
N ARG A 94 -10.88 -10.89 -7.54
CA ARG A 94 -10.92 -10.91 -6.07
C ARG A 94 -11.69 -9.73 -5.48
N GLN A 95 -11.55 -8.54 -6.06
CA GLN A 95 -12.32 -7.37 -5.63
C GLN A 95 -13.83 -7.55 -5.81
N ARG A 96 -14.28 -8.16 -6.92
CA ARG A 96 -15.70 -8.46 -7.13
C ARG A 96 -16.21 -9.48 -6.12
N GLU A 97 -15.46 -10.55 -5.90
CA GLU A 97 -15.82 -11.60 -4.95
C GLU A 97 -15.93 -11.06 -3.52
N LEU A 98 -14.98 -10.24 -3.09
CA LEU A 98 -15.01 -9.60 -1.77
C LEU A 98 -16.25 -8.72 -1.59
N ASN A 99 -16.60 -7.92 -2.61
CA ASN A 99 -17.80 -7.09 -2.54
C ASN A 99 -19.09 -7.92 -2.44
N GLU A 100 -19.13 -9.07 -3.09
CA GLU A 100 -20.26 -9.99 -2.99
C GLU A 100 -20.35 -10.62 -1.59
N GLN A 101 -19.22 -11.07 -1.05
CA GLN A 101 -19.15 -11.62 0.32
C GLN A 101 -19.54 -10.58 1.39
N LEU A 102 -19.18 -9.31 1.19
CA LEU A 102 -19.58 -8.22 2.07
C LEU A 102 -21.09 -7.98 2.03
N ARG A 103 -21.74 -8.05 0.86
CA ARG A 103 -23.20 -7.94 0.75
C ARG A 103 -23.91 -9.06 1.50
N GLN A 104 -23.50 -10.31 1.25
CA GLN A 104 -24.09 -11.46 1.95
C GLN A 104 -23.91 -11.38 3.47
N THR A 105 -22.75 -10.87 3.91
CA THR A 105 -22.50 -10.67 5.34
C THR A 105 -23.38 -9.55 5.90
N SER A 106 -23.57 -8.46 5.17
CA SER A 106 -24.50 -7.39 5.54
C SER A 106 -25.92 -7.91 5.69
N ASP A 107 -26.43 -8.65 4.71
CA ASP A 107 -27.79 -9.21 4.74
C ASP A 107 -28.02 -10.11 5.95
N ARG A 108 -27.01 -10.93 6.30
CA ARG A 108 -27.05 -11.77 7.50
C ARG A 108 -27.05 -10.94 8.78
N VAL A 109 -26.26 -9.88 8.84
CA VAL A 109 -26.27 -8.96 9.98
C VAL A 109 -27.62 -8.25 10.09
N ASP A 110 -28.22 -7.84 8.96
CA ASP A 110 -29.51 -7.16 8.92
C ASP A 110 -30.66 -8.07 9.38
N THR A 111 -30.70 -9.33 8.93
CA THR A 111 -31.69 -10.32 9.40
C THR A 111 -31.58 -10.62 10.89
N LEU A 112 -30.37 -10.61 11.46
CA LEU A 112 -30.15 -10.79 12.90
C LEU A 112 -30.49 -9.52 13.70
N SER A 113 -30.21 -8.34 13.13
CA SER A 113 -30.49 -7.05 13.78
C SER A 113 -31.98 -6.72 13.77
N ASN A 114 -32.67 -7.02 12.67
CA ASN A 114 -34.08 -6.76 12.46
C ASN A 114 -34.78 -8.06 12.04
N PRO A 115 -34.95 -9.02 12.97
CA PRO A 115 -35.62 -10.27 12.66
C PRO A 115 -37.05 -9.96 12.16
N PRO A 116 -37.48 -10.55 11.02
CA PRO A 116 -38.84 -10.35 10.54
C PRO A 116 -39.81 -10.76 11.65
N ALA A 117 -40.78 -9.90 11.95
CA ALA A 117 -41.80 -10.17 12.96
C ALA A 117 -42.43 -11.53 12.65
N SER A 118 -42.22 -12.50 13.55
CA SER A 118 -42.82 -13.82 13.46
C SER A 118 -44.34 -13.63 13.42
N SER A 119 -44.94 -13.82 12.24
CA SER A 119 -46.39 -13.85 12.10
C SER A 119 -46.88 -15.10 12.83
N LYS A 120 -47.55 -14.87 13.96
CA LYS A 120 -48.36 -15.88 14.63
C LYS A 120 -49.74 -15.94 13.99
#